data_AF-A0A967ICI6-F1
#
_entry.id   AF-A0A967ICI6-F1
#
_cell.length_a   1.000
_cell.length_b   1.000
_cell.length_c   1.000
_cell.angle_alpha   90.00
_cell.angle_beta   90.00
_cell.angle_gamma   90.00
#
_symmetry.space_group_name_H-M   'P 1'
#
loop_
_entity.id
_entity.type
_entity.pdbx_description
1 polymer ?
#
loop_
_entity_poly.entity_id
_entity_poly.type
_entity_poly.pdbx_seq_one_letter_code
_entity_poly.pdbx_strand_id
1 'polypeptide(L)' 'PDNSSLYIHIPFCLKKCPYCDFLSVPIETTDIDAYADLLVRHLQLLTQQAEIKKLESIFFGGGTPSLLQPAAVER' A
#
# COMPACT_ATOMS: atom_id res chain seq x y z
N PRO A 1 -19.97 11.57 9.95
CA PRO A 1 -19.01 12.34 9.13
C PRO A 1 -18.83 11.65 7.78
N ASP A 2 -19.18 12.34 6.68
CA ASP A 2 -19.17 11.81 5.30
C ASP A 2 -17.76 11.65 4.69
N ASN A 3 -16.71 11.63 5.52
CA ASN A 3 -15.32 11.63 5.06
C ASN A 3 -14.66 10.27 5.33
N SER A 4 -14.02 9.71 4.30
CA SER A 4 -13.25 8.47 4.38
C SER A 4 -11.75 8.75 4.33
N SER A 5 -10.98 7.87 4.95
CA SER A 5 -9.51 7.86 4.88
C SER A 5 -9.04 6.49 4.39
N LEU A 6 -7.99 6.48 3.57
CA LEU A 6 -7.42 5.26 2.99
C LEU A 6 -6.03 5.03 3.56
N TYR A 7 -5.80 3.85 4.12
CA TYR A 7 -4.48 3.37 4.48
C TYR A 7 -4.02 2.32 3.48
N ILE A 8 -2.88 2.57 2.85
CA ILE A 8 -2.21 1.63 1.94
C ILE A 8 -1.02 1.05 2.67
N HIS A 9 -1.09 -0.26 2.92
CA HIS A 9 -0.04 -1.00 3.59
C HIS A 9 1.02 -1.48 2.58
N ILE A 10 2.25 -1.00 2.67
CA ILE A 10 3.40 -1.44 1.86
C ILE A 10 4.25 -2.40 2.71
N PRO A 11 4.15 -3.71 2.51
CA PRO A 11 4.72 -4.69 3.43
C PRO A 11 6.20 -4.98 3.14
N PHE A 12 6.95 -4.10 2.47
CA PHE A 12 8.32 -4.39 2.04
C PHE A 12 9.36 -3.67 2.88
N CYS A 13 10.45 -4.35 3.23
CA CYS A 13 11.62 -3.77 3.85
C CYS A 13 12.89 -4.28 3.15
N LEU A 14 13.96 -3.47 3.14
CA LEU A 14 15.29 -3.97 2.74
C LEU A 14 15.76 -5.09 3.69
N LYS A 15 15.46 -4.93 4.99
CA LYS A 15 15.72 -5.92 6.02
C LYS A 15 14.71 -5.78 7.15
N LYS A 16 14.30 -6.90 7.74
CA LYS A 16 13.47 -6.91 8.94
C LYS A 16 14.29 -6.51 10.17
N CYS A 17 13.93 -5.42 10.85
CA CYS A 17 14.58 -5.03 12.10
C CYS A 17 14.15 -5.97 13.25
N PRO A 18 15.05 -6.31 14.20
CA PRO A 18 14.71 -7.21 15.31
C PRO A 18 13.58 -6.71 16.23
N TYR A 19 13.33 -5.40 16.24
CA TYR A 19 12.30 -4.75 17.06
C TYR A 19 11.02 -4.43 16.27
N CYS A 20 10.94 -4.79 14.99
CA CYS A 20 9.87 -4.32 14.10
C CYS A 20 8.64 -5.24 14.16
N ASP A 21 7.57 -4.76 14.79
CA ASP A 21 6.29 -5.47 14.91
C ASP A 21 5.32 -5.24 13.72
N PHE A 22 5.65 -4.35 12.78
CA PHE A 22 4.84 -4.18 11.57
C PHE A 22 4.84 -5.48 10.76
N LEU A 23 3.75 -5.81 10.07
CA LEU A 23 3.81 -6.88 9.08
C LEU A 23 4.71 -6.40 7.92
N SER A 24 5.86 -7.04 7.73
CA SER A 24 6.73 -6.76 6.59
C SER A 24 7.61 -7.94 6.21
N VAL A 25 7.97 -8.00 4.94
CA VAL A 25 8.79 -9.04 4.31
C VAL A 25 10.00 -8.41 3.61
N PRO A 26 11.12 -9.15 3.48
CA PRO A 26 12.26 -8.71 2.68
C PRO A 26 11.88 -8.45 1.22
N ILE A 27 12.42 -7.39 0.64
CA ILE A 27 12.15 -6.98 -0.75
C ILE A 27 12.74 -7.96 -1.76
N GLU A 28 13.84 -8.65 -1.44
CA GLU A 28 14.60 -9.48 -2.38
C GLU A 28 13.78 -10.64 -2.97
N THR A 29 12.75 -11.07 -2.26
CA THR A 29 11.88 -12.18 -2.65
C THR A 29 10.57 -11.71 -3.29
N THR A 30 10.41 -10.42 -3.60
CA THR A 30 9.11 -9.85 -3.95
C THR A 30 9.16 -9.07 -5.27
N ASP A 31 8.14 -9.30 -6.11
CA ASP A 31 7.86 -8.50 -7.30
C ASP A 31 6.99 -7.28 -6.91
N ILE A 32 7.62 -6.11 -6.81
CA ILE A 32 6.95 -4.85 -6.44
C ILE A 32 5.99 -4.38 -7.54
N ASP A 33 6.33 -4.61 -8.81
CA ASP A 33 5.47 -4.19 -9.92
C ASP A 33 4.19 -5.00 -9.94
N ALA A 34 4.29 -6.33 -9.77
CA ALA A 34 3.13 -7.19 -9.63
C ALA A 34 2.26 -6.80 -8.42
N TYR A 35 2.88 -6.42 -7.29
CA TYR A 35 2.17 -5.89 -6.13
C TYR A 35 1.40 -4.60 -6.47
N ALA A 36 2.04 -3.64 -7.14
CA ALA A 36 1.42 -2.38 -7.52
C ALA A 36 0.23 -2.59 -8.46
N ASP A 37 0.38 -3.45 -9.46
CA ASP A 37 -0.70 -3.78 -10.40
C ASP A 37 -1.90 -4.44 -9.68
N LEU A 38 -1.63 -5.34 -8.73
CA LEU A 38 -2.68 -5.97 -7.92
C LEU A 38 -3.34 -4.97 -6.96
N LEU A 39 -2.58 -4.05 -6.38
CA LEU A 39 -3.11 -3.00 -5.51
C LEU A 39 -4.08 -2.10 -6.28
N VAL A 40 -3.72 -1.65 -7.48
CA VAL A 40 -4.60 -0.83 -8.32
C VAL A 40 -5.90 -1.57 -8.65
N ARG A 41 -5.81 -2.85 -9.03
CA ARG A 41 -7.00 -3.69 -9.28
C ARG A 41 -7.87 -3.83 -8.02
N HIS A 42 -7.25 -4.02 -6.86
CA HIS A 42 -7.99 -4.12 -5.60
C HIS A 42 -8.69 -2.79 -5.26
N LEU A 43 -8.04 -1.65 -5.45
CA LEU A 43 -8.67 -0.34 -5.24
C LEU A 43 -9.86 -0.12 -6.19
N GLN A 44 -9.76 -0.55 -7.45
CA GLN A 44 -10.88 -0.51 -8.40
C GLN A 44 -12.07 -1.38 -7.97
N LEU A 45 -11.82 -2.54 -7.37
CA LEU A 45 -12.88 -3.40 -6.82
C LEU A 45 -13.50 -2.78 -5.56
N LEU A 46 -12.67 -2.21 -4.69
CA LEU A 46 -13.12 -1.55 -3.47
C LEU A 46 -14.05 -0.38 -3.76
N THR A 47 -13.76 0.44 -4.78
CA THR A 47 -14.63 1.57 -5.15
C THR A 47 -15.97 1.14 -5.72
N GLN A 48 -16.08 -0.08 -6.25
CA GLN A 48 -17.37 -0.65 -6.69
C GLN A 48 -18.21 -1.18 -5.53
N GLN A 49 -17.58 -1.63 -4.45
CA GLN A 49 -18.24 -2.29 -3.32
C GLN A 49 -18.50 -1.35 -2.14
N ALA A 50 -17.66 -0.34 -1.97
CA ALA A 50 -17.73 0.59 -0.84
C ALA A 50 -18.44 1.88 -1.24
N GLU A 51 -19.31 2.39 -0.36
CA GLU A 51 -19.96 3.71 -0.52
C GLU A 51 -19.01 4.87 -0.17
N ILE A 52 -17.85 4.93 -0.81
CA ILE A 52 -16.87 6.00 -0.61
C ILE A 52 -17.33 7.24 -1.38
N LYS A 53 -17.97 8.18 -0.68
CA LYS A 53 -18.41 9.46 -1.28
C LYS A 53 -17.27 10.46 -1.46
N LYS A 54 -16.36 10.55 -0.48
CA LYS A 54 -15.22 11.47 -0.51
C LYS A 54 -14.05 10.90 0.29
N LEU A 55 -12.89 10.84 -0.34
CA LEU A 55 -11.63 10.51 0.31
C LEU A 55 -10.93 11.79 0.74
N GLU A 56 -10.72 11.94 2.05
CA GLU A 56 -10.09 13.14 2.63
C GLU A 56 -8.57 12.99 2.77
N SER A 57 -8.10 11.79 3.08
CA SER A 57 -6.69 11.54 3.33
C SER A 57 -6.26 10.15 2.88
N ILE A 58 -5.01 10.05 2.46
CA ILE A 58 -4.34 8.80 2.10
C ILE A 58 -3.07 8.69 2.93
N PHE A 59 -2.88 7.55 3.57
CA PHE A 59 -1.70 7.23 4.36
C PHE A 59 -1.00 6.01 3.78
N PHE A 60 0.29 6.14 3.52
CA PHE A 60 1.16 5.02 3.16
C PHE A 60 1.95 4.60 4.40
N GLY A 61 1.92 3.33 4.75
CA GLY A 61 2.68 2.81 5.90
C GLY A 61 2.96 1.32 5.79
N GLY A 62 3.50 0.72 6.84
CA GLY A 62 3.82 -0.71 6.88
C GLY A 62 5.32 -0.91 7.08
N GLY A 63 5.96 -1.60 6.15
CA GLY A 63 7.42 -1.71 6.09
C GLY A 63 8.05 -0.37 5.72
N THR A 64 8.41 -0.20 4.46
CA THR A 64 9.14 0.97 3.97
C THR A 64 8.50 1.47 2.67
N PRO A 65 7.46 2.33 2.75
CA PRO A 65 6.76 2.84 1.57
C PRO A 65 7.67 3.48 0.52
N SER A 66 8.77 4.10 0.95
CA SER A 66 9.76 4.72 0.05
C SER A 66 10.57 3.73 -0.80
N LEU A 67 10.37 2.43 -0.64
CA LEU A 67 10.93 1.41 -1.55
C LEU A 67 10.13 1.27 -2.85
N LEU A 68 8.90 1.81 -2.90
CA LEU A 68 8.16 1.88 -4.15
C LEU A 68 8.88 2.83 -5.11
N GLN A 69 9.12 2.36 -6.34
CA GLN A 69 9.62 3.22 -7.40
C GLN A 69 8.55 4.25 -7.79
N PRO A 70 8.92 5.46 -8.23
CA PRO A 70 7.95 6.48 -8.65
C PRO A 70 6.92 5.95 -9.66
N ALA A 71 7.37 5.14 -10.63
CA ALA A 71 6.49 4.51 -11.62
C ALA A 71 5.39 3.63 -11.00
N ALA A 72 5.62 3.00 -9.83
CA ALA A 72 4.61 2.22 -9.14
C ALA A 72 3.58 3.10 -8.40
N VAL A 73 3.97 4.31 -7.99
CA VAL A 73 3.08 5.28 -7.33
C VAL A 73 2.24 6.05 -8.35
N GLU A 74 2.73 6.21 -9.57
CA GLU A 74 2.02 6.90 -10.67
C GLU A 74 0.92 6.06 -11.33
N ARG A 75 0.88 4.74 -11.11
CA ARG A 75 -0.16 3.84 -11.62
C ARG A 75 -1.49 4.05 -10.90
#